data_AF-A0A420MLM5-F1
#
_entry.id   AF-A0A420MLM5-F1
#
_cell.length_a   1.000
_cell.length_b   1.000
_cell.length_c   1.000
_cell.angle_alpha   90.00
_cell.angle_beta   90.00
_cell.angle_gamma   90.00
#
_symmetry.space_group_name_H-M   'P 1'
#
loop_
_entity.id
_entity.type
_entity.pdbx_description
1 polymer ?
#
loop_
_entity_poly.entity_id
_entity_poly.type
_entity_poly.pdbx_seq_one_letter_code
_entity_poly.pdbx_strand_id
1 'polypeptide(L)'
;MGDLAFGKGFDMLSNGTKHPFMELTHSHMLVAGSLSRLAWIFPLLKRISIFNQKTCELEERIKQLVNWRIKNEPDVPDIFSWILRDYFGLSKPTGQETLNLYGDAQLIAVAGSDTTAASLTCLFFELAINPQALHNVQEEIDRYHLEYSTLDHQSFVKAQLSTSLHQRVHAAVSSPPLRLAANNAA
;
A
#
# COMPACT_ATOMS: atom_id res chain seq x y z
N MET A 1 -5.54 3.54 -0.86
CA MET A 1 -5.16 2.37 -1.67
C MET A 1 -6.35 1.52 -2.11
N GLY A 2 -7.34 1.25 -1.28
CA GLY A 2 -8.52 0.44 -1.68
C GLY A 2 -9.15 0.89 -3.02
N ASP A 3 -9.48 2.17 -3.11
CA ASP A 3 -10.10 2.75 -4.30
C ASP A 3 -9.15 2.77 -5.51
N LEU A 4 -7.96 3.34 -5.34
CA LEU A 4 -6.93 3.40 -6.38
C LEU A 4 -6.51 2.03 -6.95
N ALA A 5 -6.45 1.00 -6.11
CA ALA A 5 -5.95 -0.30 -6.52
C ALA A 5 -7.07 -1.26 -6.97
N PHE A 6 -8.24 -1.21 -6.34
CA PHE A 6 -9.31 -2.19 -6.52
C PHE A 6 -10.66 -1.58 -6.92
N GLY A 7 -10.74 -0.26 -7.15
CA GLY A 7 -12.00 0.44 -7.43
C GLY A 7 -13.01 0.36 -6.26
N LYS A 8 -12.53 0.12 -5.04
CA LYS A 8 -13.38 -0.05 -3.85
C LYS A 8 -12.82 0.69 -2.63
N GLY A 9 -13.57 1.69 -2.17
CA GLY A 9 -13.36 2.33 -0.87
C GLY A 9 -13.50 1.34 0.29
N PHE A 10 -12.68 1.52 1.33
CA PHE A 10 -12.83 0.81 2.62
C PHE A 10 -13.65 1.63 3.64
N ASP A 11 -14.18 2.79 3.23
CA ASP A 11 -15.03 3.70 4.01
C ASP A 11 -14.50 4.12 5.40
N MET A 12 -13.20 3.98 5.63
CA MET A 12 -12.58 4.29 6.92
C MET A 12 -12.66 5.77 7.29
N LEU A 13 -12.62 6.67 6.29
CA LEU A 13 -12.74 8.11 6.52
C LEU A 13 -14.18 8.52 6.84
N SER A 14 -15.17 7.93 6.16
CA SER A 14 -16.59 8.22 6.38
C SER A 14 -17.07 7.66 7.71
N ASN A 15 -16.64 6.44 8.07
CA ASN A 15 -17.11 5.75 9.26
C ASN A 15 -16.27 6.03 10.51
N GLY A 16 -15.09 6.67 10.36
CA GLY A 16 -14.15 6.92 11.46
C GLY A 16 -13.62 5.65 12.15
N THR A 17 -13.83 4.47 11.57
CA THR A 17 -13.48 3.17 12.12
C THR A 17 -12.45 2.47 11.24
N LYS A 18 -11.51 1.76 11.87
CA LYS A 18 -10.53 0.96 11.13
C LYS A 18 -11.26 -0.19 10.45
N HIS A 19 -11.00 -0.38 9.15
CA HIS A 19 -11.51 -1.53 8.45
C HIS A 19 -10.88 -2.81 9.04
N PRO A 20 -11.65 -3.90 9.31
CA PRO A 20 -11.13 -5.11 9.96
C PRO A 20 -9.90 -5.73 9.26
N PHE A 21 -9.83 -5.58 7.94
CA PHE A 21 -8.64 -5.96 7.14
C PHE A 21 -7.35 -5.27 7.61
N MET A 22 -7.41 -3.97 7.91
CA MET A 22 -6.25 -3.19 8.35
C MET A 22 -5.85 -3.55 9.78
N GLU A 23 -6.84 -3.74 10.66
CA GLU A 23 -6.57 -4.17 12.04
C GLU A 23 -5.87 -5.54 12.09
N LEU A 24 -6.37 -6.49 11.29
CA LEU A 24 -5.78 -7.81 11.18
C LEU A 24 -4.37 -7.73 10.61
N THR A 25 -4.16 -6.95 9.54
CA THR A 25 -2.84 -6.73 8.94
C THR A 25 -1.84 -6.16 9.94
N HIS A 26 -2.20 -5.09 10.65
CA HIS A 26 -1.30 -4.46 11.63
C HIS A 26 -0.93 -5.43 12.75
N SER A 27 -1.87 -6.28 13.21
CA SER A 27 -1.57 -7.32 14.18
C SER A 27 -0.55 -8.34 13.67
N HIS A 28 -0.66 -8.76 12.40
CA HIS A 28 0.31 -9.65 11.74
C HIS A 28 1.69 -9.02 11.62
N MET A 29 1.76 -7.74 11.24
CA MET A 29 3.02 -7.02 11.10
C MET A 29 3.74 -6.87 12.43
N LEU A 30 3.03 -6.62 13.54
CA LEU A 30 3.62 -6.54 14.87
C LEU A 30 4.28 -7.87 15.27
N VAL A 31 3.60 -8.99 15.05
CA VAL A 31 4.13 -10.33 15.34
C VAL A 31 5.32 -10.64 14.44
N ALA A 32 5.18 -10.39 13.12
CA ALA A 32 6.23 -10.63 12.15
C ALA A 32 7.50 -9.82 12.42
N GLY A 33 7.35 -8.53 12.76
CA GLY A 33 8.46 -7.64 13.11
C GLY A 33 9.15 -8.07 14.41
N SER A 34 8.37 -8.43 15.43
CA SER A 34 8.90 -8.88 16.73
C SER A 34 9.69 -10.19 16.62
N LEU A 35 9.22 -11.10 15.78
CA LEU A 35 9.83 -12.41 15.53
C LEU A 35 10.77 -12.42 14.32
N SER A 36 11.08 -11.26 13.74
CA SER A 36 11.96 -11.16 12.55
C SER A 36 13.33 -11.80 12.77
N ARG A 37 13.90 -11.69 13.98
CA ARG A 37 15.16 -12.35 14.38
C ARG A 37 15.04 -13.86 14.58
N LEU A 38 13.82 -14.37 14.70
CA LEU A 38 13.49 -15.79 14.88
C LEU A 38 12.73 -16.31 13.65
N ALA A 39 13.05 -15.81 12.45
CA ALA A 39 12.30 -16.16 11.24
C ALA A 39 12.22 -17.67 10.96
N TRP A 40 13.19 -18.44 11.43
CA TRP A 40 13.21 -19.91 11.38
C TRP A 40 12.04 -20.58 12.12
N ILE A 41 11.38 -19.87 13.05
CA ILE A 41 10.26 -20.40 13.82
C ILE A 41 8.92 -20.31 13.06
N PHE A 42 8.81 -19.45 12.03
CA PHE A 42 7.56 -19.26 11.30
C PHE A 42 7.02 -20.54 10.64
N PRO A 43 7.84 -21.41 10.01
CA PRO A 43 7.37 -22.70 9.49
C PRO A 43 6.78 -23.62 10.58
N LEU A 44 7.29 -23.54 11.80
CA LEU A 44 6.78 -24.31 12.94
C LEU A 44 5.47 -23.72 13.47
N LEU A 45 5.40 -22.39 13.62
CA LEU A 45 4.19 -21.69 14.05
C LEU A 45 3.03 -21.91 13.07
N LYS A 46 3.31 -21.93 11.75
CA LYS A 46 2.29 -22.23 10.73
C LYS A 46 1.67 -23.63 10.87
N ARG A 47 2.39 -24.59 11.48
CA ARG A 47 1.85 -25.95 11.73
C ARG A 47 0.95 -26.01 12.97
N ILE A 48 1.01 -25.01 13.86
CA ILE A 48 0.20 -24.97 15.07
C ILE A 48 -1.08 -24.18 14.78
N SER A 49 -2.20 -24.90 14.70
CA SER A 49 -3.53 -24.35 14.31
C SER A 49 -3.93 -23.09 15.09
N ILE A 50 -3.61 -23.01 16.39
CA ILE A 50 -3.95 -21.88 17.27
C ILE A 50 -3.31 -20.58 16.81
N PHE A 51 -2.02 -20.62 16.41
CA PHE A 51 -1.30 -19.45 15.93
C PHE A 51 -1.64 -19.08 14.48
N ASN A 52 -2.27 -20.00 13.74
CA ASN A 52 -2.60 -19.80 12.34
C ASN A 52 -4.00 -19.21 12.09
N GLN A 53 -4.89 -19.17 13.09
CA GLN A 53 -6.28 -18.73 12.90
C GLN A 53 -6.38 -17.32 12.31
N LYS A 54 -5.61 -16.37 12.86
CA LYS A 54 -5.57 -14.98 12.38
C LYS A 54 -4.95 -14.87 10.99
N THR A 55 -4.00 -15.74 10.65
CA THR A 55 -3.40 -15.80 9.30
C THR A 55 -4.41 -16.30 8.30
N CYS A 56 -5.12 -17.38 8.61
CA CYS A 56 -6.19 -17.92 7.78
C CYS A 56 -7.33 -16.90 7.58
N GLU A 57 -7.69 -16.15 8.63
CA GLU A 57 -8.67 -15.07 8.54
C GLU A 57 -8.22 -14.00 7.53
N LEU A 58 -6.94 -13.61 7.57
CA LEU A 58 -6.39 -12.60 6.65
C LEU A 58 -6.38 -13.11 5.21
N GLU A 59 -5.88 -14.33 5.01
CA GLU A 59 -5.87 -14.99 3.71
C GLU A 59 -7.27 -15.07 3.12
N GLU A 60 -8.28 -15.42 3.93
CA GLU A 60 -9.67 -15.51 3.48
C GLU A 60 -10.23 -14.14 3.08
N ARG A 61 -9.92 -13.07 3.83
CA ARG A 61 -10.33 -11.71 3.45
C ARG A 61 -9.69 -11.24 2.16
N ILE A 62 -8.41 -11.57 1.93
CA ILE A 62 -7.71 -11.25 0.68
C ILE A 62 -8.36 -12.00 -0.48
N LYS A 63 -8.62 -13.31 -0.31
CA LYS A 63 -9.32 -14.11 -1.33
C LYS A 63 -10.69 -13.52 -1.65
N GLN A 64 -11.46 -13.12 -0.64
CA GLN A 64 -12.75 -12.46 -0.83
C GLN A 64 -12.63 -11.15 -1.61
N LEU A 65 -11.64 -10.32 -1.30
CA LEU A 65 -11.37 -9.06 -2.02
C LEU A 65 -11.03 -9.34 -3.49
N VAL A 66 -10.10 -10.25 -3.76
CA VAL A 66 -9.68 -10.60 -5.13
C VAL A 66 -10.82 -11.23 -5.91
N ASN A 67 -11.57 -12.16 -5.31
CA ASN A 67 -12.72 -12.78 -5.95
C ASN A 67 -13.84 -11.78 -6.23
N TRP A 68 -14.07 -10.83 -5.33
CA TRP A 68 -15.00 -9.73 -5.58
C TRP A 68 -14.50 -8.88 -6.74
N ARG A 69 -13.21 -8.52 -6.76
CA ARG A 69 -12.61 -7.68 -7.80
C ARG A 69 -12.64 -8.33 -9.19
N ILE A 70 -12.42 -9.64 -9.28
CA ILE A 70 -12.54 -10.40 -10.54
C ILE A 70 -13.97 -10.32 -11.10
N LYS A 71 -14.98 -10.28 -10.23
CA LYS A 71 -16.40 -10.21 -10.63
C LYS A 71 -16.89 -8.78 -10.89
N ASN A 72 -16.15 -7.77 -10.44
CA ASN A 72 -16.53 -6.36 -10.51
C ASN A 72 -15.42 -5.60 -11.22
N GLU A 73 -15.52 -5.53 -12.54
CA GLU A 73 -14.63 -4.74 -13.38
C GLU A 73 -15.00 -3.25 -13.26
N PRO A 74 -14.04 -2.35 -12.95
CA PRO A 74 -14.29 -0.93 -12.87
C PRO A 74 -14.39 -0.32 -14.28
N ASP A 75 -15.14 0.77 -14.40
CA ASP A 75 -15.27 1.52 -15.66
C ASP A 75 -13.92 2.11 -16.13
N VAL A 76 -13.05 2.45 -15.17
CA VAL A 76 -11.71 2.97 -15.42
C VAL A 76 -10.68 1.94 -14.92
N PRO A 77 -9.71 1.52 -15.76
CA PRO A 77 -8.69 0.56 -15.34
C PRO A 77 -7.87 1.04 -14.12
N ASP A 78 -7.97 0.30 -13.03
CA ASP A 78 -7.16 0.49 -11.81
C ASP A 78 -5.85 -0.32 -11.88
N ILE A 79 -5.02 -0.23 -10.84
CA ILE A 79 -3.74 -0.96 -10.77
C ILE A 79 -3.96 -2.48 -10.90
N PHE A 80 -4.96 -3.02 -10.21
CA PHE A 80 -5.21 -4.46 -10.19
C PHE A 80 -5.79 -4.99 -11.50
N SER A 81 -6.35 -4.12 -12.36
CA SER A 81 -6.79 -4.46 -13.72
C SER A 81 -5.63 -4.98 -14.57
N TRP A 82 -4.46 -4.36 -14.45
CA TRP A 82 -3.25 -4.79 -15.16
C TRP A 82 -2.73 -6.13 -14.64
N ILE A 83 -2.73 -6.32 -13.32
CA ILE A 83 -2.30 -7.58 -12.68
C ILE A 83 -3.23 -8.72 -13.08
N LEU A 84 -4.56 -8.48 -13.08
CA LEU A 84 -5.54 -9.48 -13.51
C LEU A 84 -5.41 -9.81 -14.99
N ARG A 85 -5.14 -8.81 -15.84
CA ARG A 85 -4.90 -9.03 -17.27
C ARG A 85 -3.72 -9.99 -17.49
N ASP A 86 -2.62 -9.80 -16.78
CA ASP A 86 -1.46 -10.68 -16.87
C ASP A 86 -1.78 -12.08 -16.34
N TYR A 87 -2.50 -12.17 -15.22
CA TYR A 87 -2.94 -13.45 -14.64
C TYR A 87 -3.86 -14.24 -15.58
N PHE A 88 -4.83 -13.59 -16.22
CA PHE A 88 -5.72 -14.24 -17.19
C PHE A 88 -5.08 -14.50 -18.55
N GLY A 89 -3.96 -13.84 -18.87
CA GLY A 89 -3.13 -14.14 -20.03
C GLY A 89 -2.40 -15.48 -19.93
N LEU A 90 -2.33 -16.08 -18.74
CA LEU A 90 -1.73 -17.39 -18.51
C LEU A 90 -2.62 -18.51 -19.05
N SER A 91 -2.07 -19.39 -19.89
CA SER A 91 -2.82 -20.50 -20.51
C SER A 91 -3.46 -21.44 -19.49
N LYS A 92 -2.76 -21.69 -18.36
CA LYS A 92 -3.21 -22.49 -17.22
C LYS A 92 -2.52 -21.98 -15.94
N PRO A 93 -3.16 -21.10 -15.16
CA PRO A 93 -2.56 -20.65 -13.91
C PRO A 93 -2.41 -21.81 -12.93
N THR A 94 -1.19 -21.98 -12.44
CA THR A 94 -0.82 -22.89 -11.36
C THR A 94 -1.33 -22.37 -10.01
N GLY A 95 -1.40 -23.26 -9.02
CA GLY A 95 -1.75 -22.84 -7.65
C GLY A 95 -0.80 -21.78 -7.09
N GLN A 96 0.46 -21.77 -7.51
CA GLN A 96 1.43 -20.75 -7.08
C GLN A 96 1.12 -19.37 -7.69
N GLU A 97 0.69 -19.29 -8.95
CA GLU A 97 0.31 -18.02 -9.58
C GLU A 97 -0.93 -17.44 -8.91
N THR A 98 -1.89 -18.28 -8.49
CA THR A 98 -3.03 -17.81 -7.70
C THR A 98 -2.60 -17.29 -6.33
N LEU A 99 -1.63 -17.94 -5.67
CA LEU A 99 -1.07 -17.45 -4.41
C LEU A 99 -0.33 -16.11 -4.58
N ASN A 100 0.41 -15.96 -5.67
CA ASN A 100 1.10 -14.71 -5.99
C ASN A 100 0.09 -13.57 -6.21
N LEU A 101 -1.02 -13.82 -6.93
CA LEU A 101 -2.09 -12.84 -7.12
C LEU A 101 -2.68 -12.34 -5.79
N TYR A 102 -2.91 -13.24 -4.84
CA TYR A 102 -3.34 -12.84 -3.48
C TYR A 102 -2.24 -12.06 -2.75
N GLY A 103 -0.98 -12.46 -2.92
CA GLY A 103 0.18 -11.75 -2.39
C GLY A 103 0.29 -10.32 -2.91
N ASP A 104 0.07 -10.10 -4.20
CA ASP A 104 0.10 -8.78 -4.83
C ASP A 104 -1.03 -7.89 -4.29
N ALA A 105 -2.24 -8.45 -4.14
CA ALA A 105 -3.37 -7.73 -3.54
C ALA A 105 -3.04 -7.30 -2.09
N GLN A 106 -2.47 -8.20 -1.29
CA GLN A 106 -2.04 -7.89 0.07
C GLN A 106 -0.94 -6.82 0.05
N LEU A 107 0.09 -6.98 -0.79
CA LEU A 107 1.23 -6.07 -0.87
C LEU A 107 0.77 -4.64 -1.17
N ILE A 108 -0.09 -4.46 -2.17
CA ILE A 108 -0.62 -3.14 -2.55
C ILE A 108 -1.41 -2.53 -1.39
N ALA A 109 -2.28 -3.32 -0.77
CA ALA A 109 -3.14 -2.83 0.32
C ALA A 109 -2.33 -2.41 1.55
N VAL A 110 -1.27 -3.13 1.89
CA VAL A 110 -0.47 -2.89 3.10
C VAL A 110 0.65 -1.87 2.84
N ALA A 111 1.57 -2.19 1.92
CA ALA A 111 2.77 -1.38 1.70
C ALA A 111 2.42 0.02 1.18
N GLY A 112 1.40 0.13 0.33
CA GLY A 112 0.96 1.42 -0.19
C GLY A 112 0.23 2.27 0.84
N SER A 113 -0.55 1.68 1.75
CA SER A 113 -1.37 2.45 2.70
C SER A 113 -0.53 3.06 3.81
N ASP A 114 0.30 2.27 4.49
CA ASP A 114 1.03 2.74 5.68
C ASP A 114 2.12 3.76 5.31
N THR A 115 2.84 3.53 4.22
CA THR A 115 3.91 4.45 3.77
C THR A 115 3.33 5.78 3.29
N THR A 116 2.25 5.76 2.50
CA THR A 116 1.60 6.99 2.02
C THR A 116 0.98 7.76 3.18
N ALA A 117 0.32 7.09 4.13
CA ALA A 117 -0.26 7.73 5.31
C ALA A 117 0.82 8.41 6.18
N ALA A 118 1.95 7.73 6.40
CA ALA A 118 3.08 8.30 7.13
C ALA A 118 3.67 9.52 6.38
N SER A 119 3.91 9.40 5.08
CA SER A 119 4.42 10.50 4.26
C SER A 119 3.50 11.73 4.27
N LEU A 120 2.19 11.53 4.11
CA LEU A 120 1.21 12.62 4.18
C LEU A 120 1.13 13.24 5.58
N THR A 121 1.24 12.42 6.63
CA THR A 121 1.26 12.92 8.01
C THR A 121 2.47 13.81 8.26
N CYS A 122 3.66 13.36 7.84
CA CYS A 122 4.89 14.17 7.93
C CYS A 122 4.77 15.45 7.10
N LEU A 123 4.21 15.37 5.90
CA LEU A 123 3.97 16.54 5.05
C LEU A 123 3.09 17.58 5.75
N PHE A 124 1.92 17.17 6.25
CA PHE A 124 1.00 18.09 6.92
C PHE A 124 1.58 18.65 8.21
N PHE A 125 2.35 17.85 8.95
CA PHE A 125 3.08 18.31 10.12
C PHE A 125 4.08 19.43 9.77
N GLU A 126 4.93 19.23 8.76
CA GLU A 126 5.92 20.22 8.31
C GLU A 126 5.26 21.51 7.79
N LEU A 127 4.14 21.40 7.08
CA LEU A 127 3.38 22.56 6.62
C LEU A 127 2.74 23.32 7.78
N ALA A 128 2.24 22.63 8.80
CA ALA A 128 1.63 23.26 9.98
C ALA A 128 2.62 24.06 10.83
N ILE A 129 3.89 23.62 10.92
CA ILE A 129 4.93 24.31 11.69
C ILE A 129 5.62 25.44 10.90
N ASN A 130 5.47 25.47 9.57
CA ASN A 130 6.12 26.46 8.70
C ASN A 130 5.09 27.23 7.86
N PRO A 131 4.51 28.31 8.40
CA PRO A 131 3.48 29.10 7.71
C PRO A 131 3.93 29.66 6.36
N GLN A 132 5.22 29.99 6.19
CA GLN A 132 5.75 30.47 4.92
C GLN A 132 5.70 29.38 3.85
N ALA A 133 6.07 28.15 4.20
CA ALA A 133 5.99 27.00 3.28
C ALA A 133 4.54 26.69 2.91
N LEU A 134 3.62 26.73 3.89
CA LEU A 134 2.20 26.55 3.66
C LEU A 134 1.64 27.60 2.68
N HIS A 135 1.94 28.87 2.89
CA HIS A 135 1.48 29.95 2.02
C HIS A 135 1.97 29.78 0.58
N ASN A 136 3.26 29.45 0.40
CA ASN A 136 3.83 29.22 -0.92
C ASN A 136 3.14 28.06 -1.66
N VAL A 137 2.90 26.94 -0.97
CA VAL A 137 2.20 25.77 -1.55
C VAL A 137 0.75 26.12 -1.88
N GLN A 138 0.07 26.89 -1.03
CA GLN A 138 -1.30 27.33 -1.28
C GLN A 138 -1.39 28.24 -2.51
N GLU A 139 -0.55 29.28 -2.60
CA GLU A 139 -0.52 30.18 -3.77
C GLU A 139 -0.28 29.42 -5.07
N GLU A 140 0.54 28.38 -5.01
CA GLU A 140 0.85 27.56 -6.17
C GLU A 140 -0.31 26.67 -6.61
N ILE A 141 -0.97 26.01 -5.66
CA ILE A 141 -2.19 25.24 -5.92
C ILE A 141 -3.27 26.17 -6.50
N ASP A 142 -3.44 27.36 -5.92
CA ASP A 142 -4.39 28.36 -6.39
C ASP A 142 -4.07 28.82 -7.82
N ARG A 143 -2.80 29.09 -8.13
CA ARG A 143 -2.35 29.42 -9.50
C ARG A 143 -2.62 28.28 -10.48
N TYR A 144 -2.31 27.04 -10.10
CA TYR A 144 -2.53 25.88 -10.95
C TYR A 144 -4.02 25.69 -11.29
N HIS A 145 -4.90 25.88 -10.30
CA HIS A 145 -6.36 25.81 -10.52
C HIS A 145 -6.90 26.94 -11.42
N LEU A 146 -6.24 28.10 -11.44
CA LEU A 146 -6.59 29.19 -12.35
C LEU A 146 -6.12 28.93 -13.79
N GLU A 147 -4.99 28.23 -13.96
CA GLU A 147 -4.37 27.98 -15.26
C GLU A 147 -4.93 26.73 -15.96
N TYR A 148 -5.37 25.71 -15.21
CA TYR A 148 -5.87 24.45 -15.74
C TYR A 148 -7.30 24.15 -15.28
N SER A 149 -8.24 24.12 -16.23
CA SER A 149 -9.65 23.76 -15.97
C SER A 149 -9.86 22.26 -15.67
N THR A 150 -8.88 21.43 -16.00
CA THR A 150 -8.88 19.98 -15.73
C THR A 150 -7.58 19.61 -15.04
N LEU A 151 -7.68 18.98 -13.86
CA LEU A 151 -6.55 18.48 -13.09
C LEU A 151 -5.82 17.38 -13.88
N ASP A 152 -4.80 17.74 -14.66
CA ASP A 152 -3.87 16.74 -15.19
C ASP A 152 -2.95 16.26 -14.06
N HIS A 153 -3.07 14.99 -13.68
CA HIS A 153 -2.32 14.38 -12.59
C HIS A 153 -0.80 14.42 -12.81
N GLN A 154 -0.34 14.43 -14.06
CA GLN A 154 1.10 14.46 -14.37
C GLN A 154 1.71 15.86 -14.20
N SER A 155 0.96 16.90 -14.55
CA SER A 155 1.39 18.29 -14.45
C SER A 155 1.41 18.76 -12.99
N PHE A 156 0.45 18.32 -12.16
CA PHE A 156 0.39 18.63 -10.73
C PHE A 156 1.55 18.01 -9.91
N VAL A 157 1.92 16.76 -10.19
CA VAL A 157 3.03 16.08 -9.50
C VAL A 157 4.40 16.65 -9.90
N LYS A 158 4.54 17.05 -11.17
CA LYS A 158 5.77 17.68 -11.68
C LYS A 158 5.96 19.11 -11.20
N ALA A 159 4.89 19.81 -10.83
CA ALA A 159 4.98 21.20 -10.43
C ALA A 159 5.91 21.37 -9.23
N GLN A 160 5.68 20.81 -8.03
CA GLN A 160 6.37 21.42 -6.88
C GLN A 160 6.30 20.74 -5.50
N LEU A 161 6.26 19.42 -5.37
CA LEU A 161 6.63 18.78 -4.09
C LEU A 161 8.16 18.56 -3.93
N SER A 162 8.92 18.68 -5.00
CA SER A 162 10.32 18.23 -5.04
C SER A 162 11.33 19.16 -4.36
N THR A 163 11.08 20.46 -4.27
CA THR A 163 12.17 21.41 -3.94
C THR A 163 12.18 21.83 -2.47
N SER A 164 11.02 21.89 -1.81
CA SER A 164 10.88 22.27 -0.40
C SER A 164 10.94 21.09 0.57
N LEU A 165 10.50 19.89 0.14
CA LEU A 165 10.38 18.71 1.00
C LEU A 165 11.61 17.78 0.97
N HIS A 166 12.40 17.80 -0.11
CA HIS A 166 13.56 16.91 -0.28
C HIS A 166 14.61 17.03 0.84
N GLN A 167 14.70 18.20 1.46
CA GLN A 167 15.69 18.46 2.52
C GLN A 167 15.17 18.21 3.94
N ARG A 168 13.86 17.97 4.13
CA ARG A 168 13.26 17.95 5.49
C ARG A 168 12.31 16.80 5.78
N VAL A 169 11.79 16.10 4.77
CA VAL A 169 10.89 14.98 5.03
C VAL A 169 11.66 13.75 5.48
N HIS A 170 11.42 13.32 6.72
CA HIS A 170 11.81 12.01 7.19
C HIS A 170 11.23 10.94 6.25
N ALA A 171 12.09 10.11 5.67
CA ALA A 171 11.65 9.02 4.82
C ALA A 171 10.71 8.09 5.61
N ALA A 172 9.53 7.80 5.04
CA ALA A 172 8.59 6.84 5.63
C ALA A 172 9.21 5.43 5.78
N VAL A 173 10.25 5.15 4.99
CA VAL A 173 11.11 3.97 5.13
C VAL A 173 12.50 4.45 5.55
N SER A 174 12.88 4.17 6.80
CA SER A 174 14.12 4.68 7.41
C SER A 174 15.38 3.92 6.99
N SER A 175 15.25 2.70 6.45
CA SER A 175 16.38 1.90 5.98
C SER A 175 16.01 1.07 4.74
N PRO A 176 16.94 0.90 3.79
CA PRO A 176 16.75 -0.01 2.67
C PRO A 176 16.61 -1.45 3.18
N PRO A 177 15.97 -2.36 2.40
CA PRO A 177 15.81 -3.75 2.81
C PRO A 177 17.17 -4.38 3.14
N LEU A 178 17.20 -5.19 4.20
CA LEU A 178 18.35 -6.01 4.57
C LEU A 178 18.77 -6.85 3.36
N ARG A 179 19.90 -6.50 2.76
CA ARG A 179 20.51 -7.30 1.68
C ARG A 179 21.27 -8.43 2.34
N LEU A 180 20.78 -9.66 2.19
CA LEU A 180 21.60 -10.83 2.48
C LEU A 180 22.73 -10.87 1.44
N ALA A 181 23.97 -10.99 1.92
CA ALA A 181 25.09 -11.25 1.02
C ALA A 181 24.80 -12.57 0.29
N ALA A 182 24.80 -12.52 -1.05
CA ALA A 182 24.71 -13.74 -1.84
C ALA A 182 25.95 -14.59 -1.53
N ASN A 183 25.76 -15.68 -0.80
CA ASN A 183 26.78 -16.72 -0.73
C ASN A 183 26.83 -17.38 -2.11
N ASN A 184 27.75 -16.90 -2.94
CA ASN A 184 28.21 -17.61 -4.12
C ASN A 184 29.00 -18.83 -3.65
N ALA A 185 28.30 -19.89 -3.24
CA ALA A 185 28.88 -21.21 -3.11
C ALA A 185 28.86 -21.84 -4.52
N ALA A 186 30.05 -21.94 -5.11
CA ALA A 186 30.35 -22.73 -6.30
C ALA A 186 30.25 -24.24 -6.01
#